data_AF-A0A1N7RST6-F1
#
_entry.id   AF-A0A1N7RST6-F1
#
_cell.length_a   1.000
_cell.length_b   1.000
_cell.length_c   1.000
_cell.angle_alpha   90.00
_cell.angle_beta   90.00
_cell.angle_gamma   90.00
#
_symmetry.space_group_name_H-M   'P 1'
#
loop_
_entity.id
_entity.type
_entity.pdbx_description
1 polymer ?
#
loop_
_entity_poly.entity_id
_entity_poly.type
_entity_poly.pdbx_seq_one_letter_code
_entity_poly.pdbx_strand_id
1 'polypeptide(L)' 'MQSEKYRDYVLWGHAILEQVDTFERQQYAASGTVTRGGKLVEASGILGLASSGEEAQLIGLEWARAWVDSHG' A
#
# COMPACT_ATOMS: atom_id res chain seq x y z
N MET A 1 -0.29 8.56 2.38
CA MET A 1 0.45 7.69 1.44
C MET A 1 1.92 7.85 1.72
N GLN A 2 2.68 6.76 1.65
CA GLN A 2 4.14 6.75 1.80
C GLN A 2 4.74 6.13 0.55
N SER A 3 5.94 6.57 0.17
CA SER A 3 6.67 5.97 -0.95
C SER A 3 8.14 5.83 -0.66
N GLU A 4 8.75 4.88 -1.36
CA GLU A 4 10.20 4.68 -1.35
C GLU A 4 10.69 4.26 -2.73
N LYS A 5 11.96 4.57 -3.00
CA LYS A 5 12.64 4.06 -4.20
C LYS A 5 13.21 2.69 -3.88
N TYR A 6 12.93 1.71 -4.72
CA TYR A 6 13.46 0.37 -4.58
C TYR A 6 13.90 -0.15 -5.94
N ARG A 7 15.22 -0.32 -6.12
CA ARG A 7 15.86 -0.56 -7.42
C ARG A 7 15.44 0.54 -8.43
N ASP A 8 14.94 0.15 -9.60
CA ASP A 8 14.42 1.06 -10.63
C ASP A 8 12.94 1.45 -10.44
N TYR A 9 12.31 0.95 -9.37
CA TYR A 9 10.88 1.16 -9.10
C TYR A 9 10.68 2.21 -8.00
N VAL A 10 9.48 2.78 -7.98
CA VAL A 10 8.95 3.55 -6.86
C VAL A 10 7.78 2.77 -6.29
N LEU A 11 7.89 2.39 -5.02
CA LEU A 11 6.90 1.66 -4.27
C LEU A 11 6.02 2.65 -3.52
N TRP A 12 4.74 2.33 -3.40
CA TRP A 12 3.78 3.17 -2.68
C TRP A 12 2.94 2.32 -1.74
N GLY A 13 2.85 2.77 -0.50
CA GLY A 13 1.89 2.28 0.48
C GLY A 13 0.74 3.27 0.63
N HIS A 14 -0.48 2.75 0.55
CA HIS A 14 -1.72 3.50 0.67
C HIS A 14 -2.48 3.09 1.91
N ALA A 15 -3.05 4.08 2.58
CA ALA A 15 -4.04 3.89 3.63
C ALA A 15 -5.32 4.60 3.20
N ILE A 16 -6.38 3.82 3.03
CA ILE A 16 -7.70 4.29 2.65
C ILE A 16 -8.56 4.21 3.91
N LEU A 17 -9.02 5.33 4.43
CA LEU A 17 -9.87 5.35 5.62
C LEU A 17 -11.21 4.70 5.28
N GLU A 18 -11.52 3.58 5.95
CA GLU A 18 -12.84 2.97 5.92
C GLU A 18 -13.70 3.62 7.02
N GLN A 19 -14.73 4.36 6.62
CA GLN A 19 -15.74 4.85 7.56
C GLN A 19 -16.71 3.72 7.84
N VAL A 20 -16.53 3.05 8.98
CA VAL A 20 -17.55 2.13 9.50
C VAL A 20 -18.60 2.99 10.22
N ASP A 21 -19.87 2.88 9.82
CA ASP A 21 -21.01 3.66 10.35
C ASP A 21 -21.32 3.40 11.85
N THR A 22 -20.56 2.53 12.49
CA THR A 22 -20.65 2.24 13.92
C THR A 22 -19.52 2.93 14.69
N PHE A 23 -19.75 3.22 15.97
CA PHE A 23 -18.82 3.82 16.96
C PHE A 23 -17.47 3.07 17.16
N GLU A 24 -17.15 2.12 16.28
CA GLU A 24 -15.98 1.28 16.27
C GLU A 24 -14.78 2.05 15.68
N ARG A 25 -13.58 1.67 16.11
CA ARG A 25 -12.31 2.34 15.79
C ARG A 25 -12.14 2.54 14.28
N GLN A 26 -11.54 3.68 13.89
CA GLN A 26 -11.14 3.94 12.51
C GLN A 26 -10.29 2.78 11.99
N GLN A 27 -10.71 2.18 10.87
CA GLN A 27 -9.96 1.15 10.17
C GLN A 27 -9.46 1.71 8.84
N TYR A 28 -8.32 1.21 8.39
CA TYR A 28 -7.68 1.65 7.17
C TYR A 28 -7.48 0.46 6.25
N ALA A 29 -8.06 0.50 5.06
CA ALA A 29 -7.72 -0.45 4.02
C ALA A 29 -6.28 -0.20 3.52
N ALA A 30 -5.47 -1.24 3.55
CA ALA A 30 -4.10 -1.26 3.06
C ALA A 30 -4.07 -1.58 1.56
N SER A 31 -3.25 -0.86 0.81
CA SER A 31 -3.02 -1.15 -0.62
C SER A 31 -1.62 -0.73 -1.03
N GLY A 32 -1.02 -1.44 -1.99
CA GLY A 32 0.29 -1.17 -2.55
C GLY A 32 0.23 -0.92 -4.05
N THR A 33 1.08 -0.01 -4.54
CA THR A 33 1.28 0.17 -6.00
C THR A 33 2.76 0.26 -6.33
N VAL A 34 3.14 -0.31 -7.47
CA VAL A 34 4.50 -0.24 -8.03
C VAL A 34 4.47 0.65 -9.26
N THR A 35 5.36 1.65 -9.32
CA THR A 35 5.52 2.50 -10.50
C THR A 35 6.96 2.49 -11.00
N ARG A 36 7.16 2.71 -12.31
CA ARG A 36 8.49 2.84 -12.95
C ARG A 36 8.44 3.95 -13.98
N GLY A 37 9.39 4.89 -13.92
CA GLY A 37 9.41 6.04 -14.83
C GLY A 37 8.12 6.87 -14.80
N GLY A 38 7.46 6.96 -13.64
CA GLY A 38 6.19 7.68 -13.46
C GLY A 38 4.95 6.95 -13.98
N LYS A 39 5.06 5.72 -14.47
CA LYS A 39 3.94 4.91 -14.95
C LYS A 39 3.60 3.81 -13.95
N LEU A 40 2.30 3.52 -13.79
CA LEU A 40 1.84 2.37 -13.02
C LEU A 40 2.29 1.08 -13.68
N VAL A 41 2.90 0.20 -12.88
CA VAL A 41 3.31 -1.15 -13.29
C VAL A 41 2.31 -2.17 -12.75
N GLU A 42 2.00 -2.10 -11.45
CA GLU A 42 1.07 -3.01 -10.79
C GLU A 42 0.37 -2.36 -9.59
N ALA A 43 -0.83 -2.84 -9.27
CA ALA A 43 -1.59 -2.46 -8.07
C ALA A 43 -2.15 -3.70 -7.35
N SER A 44 -2.04 -3.74 -6.03
CA SER A 44 -2.46 -4.90 -5.24
C SER A 44 -3.97 -5.07 -5.08
N GLY A 45 -4.74 -4.00 -5.31
CA GLY A 45 -6.07 -3.88 -4.71
C GLY A 45 -5.99 -3.77 -3.17
N ILE A 46 -7.03 -4.18 -2.46
CA ILE A 46 -7.06 -4.14 -0.98
C ILE A 46 -6.39 -5.39 -0.42
N LEU A 47 -5.38 -5.19 0.42
CA LEU A 47 -4.59 -6.26 1.06
C LEU A 47 -5.17 -6.69 2.40
N GLY A 48 -5.96 -5.83 3.03
CA GLY A 48 -6.55 -6.06 4.35
C GLY A 48 -6.89 -4.74 5.04
N LEU A 49 -7.35 -4.85 6.29
CA LEU A 49 -7.65 -3.72 7.16
C LEU A 49 -6.57 -3.59 8.24
N ALA A 50 -6.18 -2.36 8.53
CA ALA A 50 -5.23 -1.99 9.56
C ALA A 50 -5.89 -1.09 10.62
N SER A 51 -5.36 -1.11 11.83
CA SER A 51 -5.86 -0.28 12.94
C SER A 51 -5.34 1.15 12.88
N SER A 52 -4.35 1.42 12.02
CA SER A 52 -3.80 2.75 11.78
C SER A 52 -3.43 2.97 10.32
N GLY A 53 -3.40 4.23 9.90
CA GLY A 53 -2.99 4.59 8.55
C GLY A 53 -1.51 4.32 8.27
N GLU A 54 -0.65 4.34 9.29
CA GLU A 54 0.76 4.01 9.15
C GLU A 54 0.94 2.51 8.90
N GLU A 55 0.27 1.67 9.68
CA GLU A 55 0.27 0.21 9.47
C GLU A 55 -0.24 -0.17 8.07
N ALA A 56 -1.35 0.45 7.60
CA ALA A 56 -1.84 0.22 6.25
C ALA A 56 -0.83 0.60 5.15
N GLN A 57 -0.10 1.70 5.36
CA GLN A 57 0.95 2.13 4.42
C GLN A 57 2.13 1.15 4.43
N LEU A 58 2.56 0.68 5.61
CA LEU A 58 3.64 -0.30 5.73
C LEU A 58 3.27 -1.62 5.04
N ILE A 59 2.06 -2.15 5.26
CA ILE A 59 1.56 -3.35 4.59
C ILE A 59 1.60 -3.18 3.06
N GLY A 60 1.16 -2.02 2.55
CA GLY A 60 1.20 -1.71 1.12
C GLY A 60 2.62 -1.66 0.55
N LEU A 61 3.58 -1.08 1.30
CA LEU A 61 4.99 -1.04 0.91
C LEU A 61 5.65 -2.42 0.93
N GLU A 62 5.38 -3.23 1.96
CA GLU A 62 5.90 -4.59 2.06
C GLU A 62 5.42 -5.47 0.91
N TRP A 63 4.13 -5.39 0.56
CA TRP A 63 3.60 -6.07 -0.61
C TRP A 63 4.28 -5.60 -1.90
N ALA A 64 4.43 -4.28 -2.09
CA ALA A 64 5.02 -3.71 -3.30
C ALA A 64 6.49 -4.15 -3.47
N ARG A 65 7.22 -4.26 -2.35
CA ARG A 65 8.59 -4.79 -2.32
C ARG A 65 8.62 -6.27 -2.69
N ALA A 66 7.77 -7.09 -2.08
CA ALA A 66 7.66 -8.52 -2.39
C ALA A 66 7.27 -8.77 -3.86
N TRP A 67 6.43 -7.91 -4.44
CA TRP A 67 6.10 -7.97 -5.85
C TRP A 67 7.33 -7.69 -6.73
N VAL A 68 8.09 -6.64 -6.44
CA VAL A 68 9.34 -6.35 -7.17
C VAL A 68 10.36 -7.47 -7.01
N ASP A 69 10.52 -8.05 -5.82
CA ASP A 69 11.46 -9.16 -5.62
C ASP A 69 11.06 -10.45 -6.36
N SER A 70 9.77 -10.64 -6.66
CA SER A 70 9.28 -11.80 -7.42
C SER A 70 9.21 -11.59 -8.94
N HIS A 71 9.18 -10.35 -9.42
CA HIS A 71 8.99 -10.01 -10.83
C HIS A 71 10.15 -9.20 -11.45
N GLY A 72 11.15 -8.78 -10.67
CA GLY A 72 12.18 -7.82 -11.05
C GLY A 72 13.62 -8.29 -10.91
#